data_AF-A0A6C0F5T5-F1
#
_entry.id   AF-A0A6C0F5T5-F1
#
_cell.length_a   1.000
_cell.length_b   1.000
_cell.length_c   1.000
_cell.angle_alpha   90.00
_cell.angle_beta   90.00
_cell.angle_gamma   90.00
#
_symmetry.space_group_name_H-M   'P 1'
#
loop_
_entity.id
_entity.type
_entity.pdbx_description
1 polymer ?
#
loop_
_entity_poly.entity_id
_entity_poly.type
_entity_poly.pdbx_seq_one_letter_code
_entity_poly.pdbx_strand_id
1 'polypeptide(L)'
;MSNSVLLNNKAVKKTFGHKNRHKAYVHVNDFVTYGCACQVDASFYGVHVYSDEKYFGGSNFMGTNLSYSGYFTNRSFTYADLTGANLFHVDLFGVDLTGSHLNGVKSGNITGEPKKLPIGWTLRKGYLVGCGADLSSADLNDADLSNCNLIGANLTNANLTNANLTNANLTNANLTGANLSKANLTGAYLINCNLTDTNIISANLTNANLINADLSSADLSRANLKDAILNNAKLVNTNFRSANLSNVNLSSADLTSANLGNSNLHNAILTNAKLINANLHNAYALQAKLSNADLTGACLIKTNFNKTIFTNAILIGANLTCAKLYCASLNNANLSNAILNGIKVYNIQAQDIKLPKHWQFIIASSSGEPSGCLIGPDIKLRHATLTDIDLTGADLSNICMLGTRLINVNLTDADLSNANLSRVNGRGIIGTPKKLPKNWQIIEKCLMGPQADLSGLTLVGVSLAGVNLSNATLRDINFLNVDLRGTNLTNVNLIGATLINVLIDETTVITRDIILSNSWGGGTIFSKNIKKWFAKCNSHNHVKYV
;
A
#
# COMPACT_ATOMS: atom_id res chain seq x y z
N MET A 1 -14.52 -56.08 -30.55
CA MET A 1 -15.97 -56.22 -30.36
C MET A 1 -16.24 -56.23 -28.87
N SER A 2 -16.94 -55.20 -28.43
CA SER A 2 -17.37 -54.91 -27.06
C SER A 2 -18.51 -55.84 -26.65
N ASN A 3 -18.29 -56.67 -25.62
CA ASN A 3 -19.37 -57.26 -24.84
C ASN A 3 -19.32 -56.65 -23.44
N SER A 4 -19.85 -55.43 -23.31
CA SER A 4 -20.23 -54.86 -22.02
C SER A 4 -21.52 -55.56 -21.58
N VAL A 5 -21.40 -56.53 -20.67
CA VAL A 5 -22.55 -57.08 -19.96
C VAL A 5 -22.97 -56.04 -18.92
N LEU A 6 -23.85 -55.13 -19.34
CA LEU A 6 -24.67 -54.31 -18.45
C LEU A 6 -25.65 -55.26 -17.73
N LEU A 7 -25.23 -55.80 -16.59
CA LEU A 7 -26.13 -56.50 -15.68
C LEU A 7 -27.04 -55.46 -15.01
N ASN A 8 -28.16 -55.20 -15.69
CA ASN A 8 -29.30 -54.43 -15.20
C ASN A 8 -29.65 -54.80 -13.75
N ASN A 9 -29.32 -53.90 -12.81
CA ASN A 9 -30.08 -53.36 -11.66
C ASN A 9 -31.27 -54.13 -11.03
N LYS A 10 -31.38 -55.46 -11.20
CA LYS A 10 -32.44 -56.32 -10.62
C LYS A 10 -31.92 -57.60 -9.98
N ALA A 11 -30.72 -58.07 -10.34
CA ALA A 11 -30.18 -59.33 -9.81
C ALA A 11 -29.72 -59.25 -8.34
N VAL A 12 -29.31 -58.07 -7.84
CA VAL A 12 -28.80 -57.91 -6.46
C VAL A 12 -29.91 -57.66 -5.42
N LYS A 13 -31.17 -57.50 -5.85
CA LYS A 13 -32.31 -57.41 -4.91
C LYS A 13 -32.66 -58.74 -4.23
N LYS A 14 -32.04 -59.87 -4.60
CA LYS A 14 -32.53 -61.20 -4.23
C LYS A 14 -31.82 -61.92 -3.08
N THR A 15 -30.93 -61.29 -2.31
CA THR A 15 -30.20 -62.04 -1.26
C THR A 15 -29.99 -61.38 0.11
N PHE A 16 -30.71 -60.33 0.47
CA PHE A 16 -30.75 -59.90 1.88
C PHE A 16 -32.19 -59.64 2.32
N GLY A 17 -32.86 -60.72 2.72
CA GLY A 17 -34.14 -60.67 3.39
C GLY A 17 -34.01 -59.96 4.74
N HIS A 18 -34.98 -59.09 5.03
CA HIS A 18 -35.15 -58.41 6.30
C HIS A 18 -34.99 -59.36 7.50
N LYS A 19 -33.86 -59.26 8.21
CA LYS A 19 -33.71 -59.37 9.68
C LYS A 19 -32.21 -59.37 10.04
N ASN A 20 -31.82 -58.46 10.93
CA ASN A 20 -30.51 -58.26 11.59
C ASN A 20 -29.56 -57.23 10.96
N ARG A 21 -29.16 -56.26 11.79
CA ARG A 21 -28.12 -55.24 11.58
C ARG A 21 -26.72 -55.88 11.56
N HIS A 22 -26.41 -56.66 10.54
CA HIS A 22 -25.04 -57.12 10.29
C HIS A 22 -24.60 -56.71 8.89
N LYS A 23 -23.40 -56.14 8.81
CA LYS A 23 -22.58 -55.86 7.62
C LYS A 23 -22.93 -56.81 6.47
N ALA A 24 -23.31 -56.28 5.32
CA ALA A 24 -23.51 -57.11 4.13
C ALA A 24 -22.14 -57.35 3.47
N TYR A 25 -21.84 -58.60 3.11
CA TYR A 25 -20.57 -59.00 2.49
C TYR A 25 -20.85 -59.37 1.02
N VAL A 26 -20.19 -58.74 0.05
CA VAL A 26 -20.28 -59.10 -1.38
C VAL A 26 -18.95 -59.70 -1.80
N HIS A 27 -18.94 -60.93 -2.31
CA HIS A 27 -17.74 -61.59 -2.81
C HIS A 27 -17.54 -61.24 -4.30
N VAL A 28 -16.48 -60.52 -4.66
CA VAL A 28 -16.23 -60.08 -6.05
C VAL A 28 -15.88 -61.25 -6.96
N ASN A 29 -15.37 -62.37 -6.42
CA ASN A 29 -15.02 -63.56 -7.20
C ASN A 29 -16.22 -64.14 -7.99
N ASP A 30 -17.47 -63.80 -7.64
CA ASP A 30 -18.66 -64.19 -8.42
C ASP A 30 -18.85 -63.37 -9.72
N PHE A 31 -18.03 -62.33 -9.93
CA PHE A 31 -18.09 -61.41 -11.07
C PHE A 31 -16.81 -61.37 -11.91
N VAL A 32 -15.80 -62.17 -11.55
CA VAL A 32 -14.51 -62.24 -12.23
C VAL A 32 -14.61 -63.20 -13.43
N THR A 33 -14.55 -62.66 -14.64
CA THR A 33 -14.03 -63.41 -15.79
C THR A 33 -12.67 -62.84 -16.18
N TYR A 34 -11.66 -63.71 -16.14
CA TYR A 34 -10.28 -63.49 -16.58
C TYR A 34 -10.19 -62.49 -17.76
N GLY A 35 -9.54 -61.36 -17.54
CA GLY A 35 -9.10 -60.45 -18.60
C GLY A 35 -10.09 -59.36 -19.03
N CYS A 36 -11.21 -59.15 -18.34
CA CYS A 36 -12.12 -58.03 -18.62
C CYS A 36 -12.24 -57.09 -17.41
N ALA A 37 -12.20 -55.78 -17.68
CA ALA A 37 -12.39 -54.73 -16.69
C ALA A 37 -13.65 -55.01 -15.84
N CYS A 38 -13.47 -55.30 -14.56
CA CYS A 38 -14.59 -55.50 -13.67
C CYS A 38 -15.26 -54.15 -13.44
N GLN A 39 -16.48 -54.01 -13.97
CA GLN A 39 -17.37 -52.89 -13.66
C GLN A 39 -18.02 -53.23 -12.31
N VAL A 40 -17.26 -53.07 -11.22
CA VAL A 40 -17.81 -53.24 -9.88
C VAL A 40 -18.61 -51.98 -9.55
N ASP A 41 -19.90 -52.00 -9.84
CA ASP A 41 -20.85 -50.98 -9.38
C ASP A 41 -21.06 -51.15 -7.86
N ALA A 42 -20.03 -50.80 -7.09
CA ALA A 42 -20.03 -50.80 -5.63
C ALA A 42 -20.75 -49.55 -5.11
N SER A 43 -21.99 -49.34 -5.53
CA SER A 43 -22.90 -48.33 -4.99
C SER A 43 -23.54 -48.77 -3.66
N PHE A 44 -22.92 -49.71 -2.96
CA PHE A 44 -23.45 -50.29 -1.73
C PHE A 44 -22.93 -49.56 -0.48
N TYR A 45 -23.76 -48.70 0.09
CA TYR A 45 -23.55 -48.16 1.44
C TYR A 45 -23.47 -49.30 2.46
N GLY A 46 -22.33 -49.47 3.12
CA GLY A 46 -22.15 -50.45 4.22
C GLY A 46 -21.96 -51.91 3.79
N VAL A 47 -21.64 -52.16 2.50
CA VAL A 47 -21.23 -53.48 2.04
C VAL A 47 -19.71 -53.61 2.08
N HIS A 48 -19.27 -54.64 2.76
CA HIS A 48 -17.91 -55.12 2.71
C HIS A 48 -17.73 -56.01 1.45
N VAL A 49 -17.13 -55.47 0.39
CA VAL A 49 -16.78 -56.12 -0.89
C VAL A 49 -15.54 -57.06 -0.83
N TYR A 50 -15.63 -58.28 -0.31
CA TYR A 50 -14.48 -59.22 -0.23
C TYR A 50 -14.06 -59.79 -1.58
N SER A 51 -12.76 -59.89 -1.82
CA SER A 51 -12.18 -60.53 -3.00
C SER A 51 -10.86 -61.20 -2.61
N ASP A 52 -10.57 -62.37 -3.16
CA ASP A 52 -9.24 -63.00 -3.01
C ASP A 52 -8.23 -62.46 -4.03
N GLU A 53 -8.70 -61.66 -4.99
CA GLU A 53 -7.84 -61.07 -6.02
C GLU A 53 -6.95 -59.97 -5.43
N LYS A 54 -5.66 -60.12 -5.68
CA LYS A 54 -4.65 -59.11 -5.33
C LYS A 54 -4.51 -58.02 -6.39
N TYR A 55 -5.19 -58.15 -7.54
CA TYR A 55 -5.01 -57.28 -8.71
C TYR A 55 -6.34 -56.79 -9.28
N PHE A 56 -6.58 -55.48 -9.17
CA PHE A 56 -7.72 -54.73 -9.70
C PHE A 56 -7.32 -53.80 -10.84
N GLY A 57 -6.18 -54.04 -11.48
CA GLY A 57 -5.65 -53.10 -12.47
C GLY A 57 -6.57 -52.92 -13.68
N GLY A 58 -6.72 -51.68 -14.15
CA GLY A 58 -7.60 -51.32 -15.27
C GLY A 58 -9.10 -51.34 -14.95
N SER A 59 -9.49 -51.59 -13.70
CA SER A 59 -10.90 -51.60 -13.28
C SER A 59 -11.48 -50.19 -13.17
N ASN A 60 -12.81 -50.07 -13.28
CA ASN A 60 -13.52 -48.80 -13.17
C ASN A 60 -14.28 -48.70 -11.85
N PHE A 61 -13.87 -47.73 -11.03
CA PHE A 61 -14.41 -47.37 -9.72
C PHE A 61 -14.89 -45.91 -9.68
N MET A 62 -15.19 -45.33 -10.84
CA MET A 62 -15.59 -43.92 -10.95
C MET A 62 -16.81 -43.60 -10.06
N GLY A 63 -16.69 -42.57 -9.22
CA GLY A 63 -17.74 -42.09 -8.31
C GLY A 63 -18.12 -43.06 -7.18
N THR A 64 -17.43 -44.20 -7.06
CA THR A 64 -17.77 -45.22 -6.07
C THR A 64 -17.41 -44.77 -4.65
N ASN A 65 -18.20 -45.19 -3.67
CA ASN A 65 -17.89 -44.97 -2.26
C ASN A 65 -17.12 -46.18 -1.70
N LEU A 66 -15.82 -46.01 -1.52
CA LEU A 66 -14.90 -47.03 -1.02
C LEU A 66 -14.44 -46.73 0.41
N SER A 67 -15.13 -45.83 1.12
CA SER A 67 -14.79 -45.50 2.49
C SER A 67 -14.91 -46.72 3.42
N TYR A 68 -13.99 -46.83 4.39
CA TYR A 68 -13.89 -47.97 5.30
C TYR A 68 -13.71 -49.34 4.62
N SER A 69 -13.28 -49.34 3.36
CA SER A 69 -13.00 -50.56 2.61
C SER A 69 -11.79 -51.29 3.19
N GLY A 70 -11.99 -52.53 3.63
CA GLY A 70 -10.91 -53.44 4.03
C GLY A 70 -10.15 -54.09 2.86
N TYR A 71 -10.40 -53.66 1.62
CA TYR A 71 -9.87 -54.29 0.39
C TYR A 71 -8.63 -53.65 -0.16
N PHE A 72 -8.17 -52.53 0.40
CA PHE A 72 -7.02 -51.86 -0.17
C PHE A 72 -5.72 -52.55 0.22
N THR A 73 -5.55 -52.93 1.48
CA THR A 73 -4.29 -53.46 2.02
C THR A 73 -3.64 -54.55 1.13
N ASN A 74 -2.39 -54.31 0.72
CA ASN A 74 -1.54 -55.16 -0.12
C ASN A 74 -2.12 -55.52 -1.50
N ARG A 75 -2.92 -54.64 -2.11
CA ARG A 75 -3.53 -54.86 -3.43
C ARG A 75 -3.05 -53.89 -4.50
N SER A 76 -3.16 -54.31 -5.76
CA SER A 76 -2.75 -53.53 -6.94
C SER A 76 -3.96 -52.94 -7.65
N PHE A 77 -4.03 -51.62 -7.74
CA PHE A 77 -5.02 -50.83 -8.48
C PHE A 77 -4.40 -50.12 -9.69
N THR A 78 -3.36 -50.72 -10.27
CA THR A 78 -2.61 -50.11 -11.37
C THR A 78 -3.50 -49.81 -12.56
N TYR A 79 -3.48 -48.57 -13.08
CA TYR A 79 -4.33 -48.11 -14.18
C TYR A 79 -5.84 -48.17 -13.91
N ALA A 80 -6.27 -48.35 -12.66
CA ALA A 80 -7.70 -48.28 -12.32
C ALA A 80 -8.21 -46.84 -12.43
N ASP A 81 -9.47 -46.68 -12.82
CA ASP A 81 -10.15 -45.38 -12.81
C ASP A 81 -10.90 -45.21 -11.49
N LEU A 82 -10.38 -44.33 -10.63
CA LEU A 82 -10.96 -43.97 -9.33
C LEU A 82 -11.47 -42.52 -9.36
N THR A 83 -11.77 -41.98 -10.54
CA THR A 83 -12.21 -40.60 -10.70
C THR A 83 -13.46 -40.34 -9.86
N GLY A 84 -13.42 -39.34 -8.98
CA GLY A 84 -14.53 -39.00 -8.09
C GLY A 84 -14.81 -40.00 -6.97
N ALA A 85 -14.00 -41.06 -6.81
CA ALA A 85 -14.22 -42.06 -5.77
C ALA A 85 -14.00 -41.48 -4.37
N ASN A 86 -14.68 -42.04 -3.37
CA ASN A 86 -14.51 -41.66 -1.96
C ASN A 86 -13.66 -42.70 -1.22
N LEU A 87 -12.47 -42.29 -0.78
CA LEU A 87 -11.46 -43.10 -0.11
C LEU A 87 -11.27 -42.72 1.37
N PHE A 88 -12.31 -42.18 2.02
CA PHE A 88 -12.25 -41.84 3.45
C PHE A 88 -12.00 -43.09 4.33
N HIS A 89 -11.10 -43.02 5.30
CA HIS A 89 -10.77 -44.13 6.23
C HIS A 89 -10.25 -45.41 5.56
N VAL A 90 -9.69 -45.33 4.36
CA VAL A 90 -9.10 -46.48 3.68
C VAL A 90 -7.69 -46.75 4.22
N ASP A 91 -7.35 -48.03 4.43
CA ASP A 91 -5.97 -48.46 4.68
C ASP A 91 -5.24 -48.73 3.36
N LEU A 92 -4.29 -47.86 3.01
CA LEU A 92 -3.49 -47.98 1.80
C LEU A 92 -2.19 -48.76 2.00
N PHE A 93 -1.97 -49.43 3.14
CA PHE A 93 -0.73 -50.17 3.37
C PHE A 93 -0.44 -51.17 2.23
N GLY A 94 0.70 -51.01 1.55
CA GLY A 94 1.14 -51.89 0.48
C GLY A 94 0.37 -51.77 -0.84
N VAL A 95 -0.50 -50.76 -0.99
CA VAL A 95 -1.28 -50.55 -2.21
C VAL A 95 -0.44 -49.99 -3.36
N ASP A 96 -0.58 -50.56 -4.56
CA ASP A 96 0.02 -50.02 -5.79
C ASP A 96 -1.04 -49.33 -6.66
N LEU A 97 -1.01 -48.00 -6.72
CA LEU A 97 -1.87 -47.16 -7.55
C LEU A 97 -1.16 -46.66 -8.82
N THR A 98 -0.11 -47.35 -9.29
CA THR A 98 0.63 -46.88 -10.49
C THR A 98 -0.30 -46.66 -11.68
N GLY A 99 -0.32 -45.44 -12.22
CA GLY A 99 -1.09 -45.09 -13.41
C GLY A 99 -2.60 -44.99 -13.19
N SER A 100 -3.11 -45.13 -11.97
CA SER A 100 -4.55 -44.96 -11.69
C SER A 100 -5.00 -43.51 -11.89
N HIS A 101 -6.23 -43.30 -12.37
CA HIS A 101 -6.84 -41.98 -12.47
C HIS A 101 -7.50 -41.61 -11.15
N LEU A 102 -7.04 -40.55 -10.50
CA LEU A 102 -7.50 -40.11 -9.17
C LEU A 102 -8.18 -38.72 -9.22
N ASN A 103 -8.54 -38.21 -10.40
CA ASN A 103 -9.14 -36.89 -10.52
C ASN A 103 -10.46 -36.82 -9.72
N GLY A 104 -10.66 -35.78 -8.93
CA GLY A 104 -11.85 -35.61 -8.09
C GLY A 104 -11.94 -36.59 -6.92
N VAL A 105 -10.91 -37.41 -6.65
CA VAL A 105 -10.97 -38.37 -5.55
C VAL A 105 -11.09 -37.64 -4.21
N LYS A 106 -12.02 -38.08 -3.38
CA LYS A 106 -12.18 -37.62 -1.99
C LYS A 106 -11.38 -38.54 -1.08
N SER A 107 -10.64 -37.97 -0.15
CA SER A 107 -9.86 -38.75 0.81
C SER A 107 -9.84 -38.07 2.18
N GLY A 108 -9.34 -38.78 3.17
CA GLY A 108 -9.18 -38.30 4.55
C GLY A 108 -9.14 -39.47 5.51
N ASN A 109 -8.39 -39.31 6.60
CA ASN A 109 -8.14 -40.39 7.57
C ASN A 109 -7.58 -41.68 6.94
N ILE A 110 -6.85 -41.58 5.82
CA ILE A 110 -6.15 -42.72 5.24
C ILE A 110 -5.06 -43.17 6.22
N THR A 111 -4.99 -44.48 6.43
CA THR A 111 -3.91 -45.14 7.18
C THR A 111 -3.06 -45.98 6.25
N GLY A 112 -1.88 -46.41 6.72
CA GLY A 112 -0.99 -47.26 5.95
C GLY A 112 -0.26 -46.51 4.83
N GLU A 113 0.96 -46.95 4.54
CA GLU A 113 1.76 -46.35 3.48
C GLU A 113 1.53 -47.08 2.14
N PRO A 114 1.06 -46.38 1.09
CA PRO A 114 0.93 -46.98 -0.23
C PRO A 114 2.30 -47.40 -0.76
N LYS A 115 2.37 -48.60 -1.35
CA LYS A 115 3.57 -49.07 -2.04
C LYS A 115 3.98 -48.12 -3.17
N LYS A 116 2.99 -47.61 -3.91
CA LYS A 116 3.23 -46.64 -4.99
C LYS A 116 1.98 -45.82 -5.30
N LEU A 117 2.17 -44.53 -5.52
CA LEU A 117 1.13 -43.61 -5.98
C LEU A 117 1.36 -43.22 -7.45
N PRO A 118 0.34 -42.72 -8.17
CA PRO A 118 0.54 -42.12 -9.48
C PRO A 118 1.53 -40.94 -9.41
N ILE A 119 2.17 -40.63 -10.54
CA ILE A 119 3.08 -39.48 -10.64
C ILE A 119 2.33 -38.20 -10.24
N GLY A 120 2.97 -37.38 -9.38
CA GLY A 120 2.39 -36.13 -8.89
C GLY A 120 1.38 -36.27 -7.75
N TRP A 121 1.10 -37.50 -7.29
CA TRP A 121 0.27 -37.77 -6.12
C TRP A 121 1.12 -38.11 -4.91
N THR A 122 0.68 -37.66 -3.74
CA THR A 122 1.33 -37.93 -2.46
C THR A 122 0.30 -38.15 -1.36
N LEU A 123 0.69 -38.82 -0.28
CA LEU A 123 -0.11 -38.94 0.92
C LEU A 123 0.38 -37.91 1.95
N ARG A 124 -0.51 -37.03 2.39
CA ARG A 124 -0.21 -35.97 3.38
C ARG A 124 -1.32 -35.92 4.41
N LYS A 125 -0.96 -36.12 5.67
CA LYS A 125 -1.88 -36.03 6.81
C LYS A 125 -3.18 -36.85 6.62
N GLY A 126 -3.05 -38.04 6.03
CA GLY A 126 -4.19 -38.93 5.75
C GLY A 126 -5.04 -38.55 4.52
N TYR A 127 -4.56 -37.64 3.67
CA TYR A 127 -5.20 -37.22 2.42
C TYR A 127 -4.32 -37.56 1.21
N LEU A 128 -4.94 -38.05 0.14
CA LEU A 128 -4.32 -38.12 -1.17
C LEU A 128 -4.33 -36.72 -1.79
N VAL A 129 -3.14 -36.17 -1.99
CA VAL A 129 -2.89 -34.83 -2.51
C VAL A 129 -2.33 -34.96 -3.92
N GLY A 130 -2.99 -34.34 -4.89
CA GLY A 130 -2.60 -34.37 -6.29
C GLY A 130 -3.51 -33.52 -7.18
N CYS A 131 -3.23 -33.54 -8.48
CA CYS A 131 -3.96 -32.78 -9.49
C CYS A 131 -5.45 -33.17 -9.50
N GLY A 132 -6.32 -32.18 -9.32
CA GLY A 132 -7.78 -32.35 -9.28
C GLY A 132 -8.31 -33.07 -8.06
N ALA A 133 -7.52 -33.31 -7.01
CA ALA A 133 -8.01 -33.94 -5.78
C ALA A 133 -9.18 -33.14 -5.17
N ASP A 134 -10.18 -33.84 -4.62
CA ASP A 134 -11.22 -33.21 -3.82
C ASP A 134 -10.82 -33.27 -2.34
N LEU A 135 -10.27 -32.14 -1.89
CA LEU A 135 -9.84 -31.84 -0.53
C LEU A 135 -10.80 -30.84 0.15
N SER A 136 -12.05 -30.78 -0.30
CA SER A 136 -13.04 -29.90 0.30
C SER A 136 -13.26 -30.26 1.77
N SER A 137 -13.27 -29.25 2.63
CA SER A 137 -13.37 -29.38 4.09
C SER A 137 -12.26 -30.26 4.73
N ALA A 138 -11.16 -30.52 4.03
CA ALA A 138 -10.05 -31.29 4.57
C ALA A 138 -9.40 -30.55 5.75
N ASP A 139 -9.02 -31.28 6.80
CA ASP A 139 -8.19 -30.74 7.87
C ASP A 139 -6.72 -30.96 7.53
N LEU A 140 -6.11 -29.94 6.93
CA LEU A 140 -4.71 -29.87 6.52
C LEU A 140 -3.92 -28.87 7.39
N ASN A 141 -4.35 -28.60 8.62
CA ASN A 141 -3.57 -27.78 9.54
C ASN A 141 -2.16 -28.36 9.73
N ASP A 142 -1.16 -27.47 9.76
CA ASP A 142 0.26 -27.79 9.89
C ASP A 142 0.81 -28.79 8.85
N ALA A 143 0.06 -29.07 7.77
CA ALA A 143 0.48 -30.05 6.76
C ALA A 143 1.64 -29.51 5.90
N ASP A 144 2.58 -30.39 5.57
CA ASP A 144 3.61 -30.11 4.56
C ASP A 144 3.10 -30.45 3.16
N LEU A 145 2.68 -29.41 2.44
CA LEU A 145 2.22 -29.44 1.06
C LEU A 145 3.24 -28.77 0.12
N SER A 146 4.50 -28.59 0.57
CA SER A 146 5.52 -27.95 -0.23
C SER A 146 5.77 -28.73 -1.52
N ASN A 147 5.95 -27.99 -2.62
CA ASN A 147 6.16 -28.52 -3.97
C ASN A 147 5.07 -29.47 -4.48
N CYS A 148 3.90 -29.56 -3.81
CA CYS A 148 2.82 -30.42 -4.25
C CYS A 148 2.14 -29.88 -5.51
N ASN A 149 1.67 -30.79 -6.37
CA ASN A 149 0.85 -30.46 -7.53
C ASN A 149 -0.63 -30.53 -7.13
N LEU A 150 -1.26 -29.38 -6.99
CA LEU A 150 -2.66 -29.16 -6.61
C LEU A 150 -3.44 -28.47 -7.74
N ILE A 151 -2.97 -28.58 -9.00
CA ILE A 151 -3.66 -27.96 -10.14
C ILE A 151 -5.12 -28.44 -10.17
N GLY A 152 -6.05 -27.49 -10.22
CA GLY A 152 -7.49 -27.77 -10.27
C GLY A 152 -8.06 -28.47 -9.04
N ALA A 153 -7.32 -28.58 -7.93
CA ALA A 153 -7.82 -29.21 -6.72
C ALA A 153 -8.97 -28.40 -6.11
N ASN A 154 -9.92 -29.11 -5.49
CA ASN A 154 -10.99 -28.49 -4.70
C ASN A 154 -10.56 -28.45 -3.22
N LEU A 155 -10.27 -27.27 -2.70
CA LEU A 155 -9.90 -26.98 -1.32
C LEU A 155 -10.96 -26.11 -0.62
N THR A 156 -12.20 -26.09 -1.15
CA THR A 156 -13.30 -25.31 -0.59
C THR A 156 -13.47 -25.62 0.90
N ASN A 157 -13.48 -24.59 1.75
CA ASN A 157 -13.58 -24.68 3.20
C ASN A 157 -12.50 -25.54 3.90
N ALA A 158 -11.38 -25.86 3.22
CA ALA A 158 -10.30 -26.62 3.85
C ALA A 158 -9.60 -25.80 4.95
N ASN A 159 -9.17 -26.48 6.02
CA ASN A 159 -8.34 -25.90 7.05
C ASN A 159 -6.86 -26.10 6.68
N LEU A 160 -6.20 -25.03 6.24
CA LEU A 160 -4.78 -24.97 5.88
C LEU A 160 -3.99 -24.08 6.87
N THR A 161 -4.50 -23.89 8.09
CA THR A 161 -3.84 -23.07 9.11
C THR A 161 -2.42 -23.56 9.34
N ASN A 162 -1.44 -22.65 9.28
CA ASN A 162 0.01 -22.93 9.38
C ASN A 162 0.58 -23.91 8.33
N ALA A 163 -0.17 -24.32 7.31
CA ALA A 163 0.32 -25.28 6.32
C ALA A 163 1.52 -24.73 5.54
N ASN A 164 2.45 -25.59 5.17
CA ASN A 164 3.55 -25.25 4.28
C ASN A 164 3.16 -25.53 2.83
N LEU A 165 2.90 -24.49 2.05
CA LEU A 165 2.57 -24.52 0.62
C LEU A 165 3.70 -23.93 -0.22
N THR A 166 4.94 -23.90 0.30
CA THR A 166 6.09 -23.33 -0.41
C THR A 166 6.25 -24.00 -1.79
N ASN A 167 6.30 -23.18 -2.84
CA ASN A 167 6.38 -23.61 -4.24
C ASN A 167 5.27 -24.60 -4.70
N ALA A 168 4.17 -24.73 -3.97
CA ALA A 168 3.06 -25.57 -4.39
C ALA A 168 2.40 -24.99 -5.64
N ASN A 169 1.95 -25.86 -6.55
CA ASN A 169 1.22 -25.44 -7.74
C ASN A 169 -0.28 -25.64 -7.55
N LEU A 170 -1.00 -24.56 -7.28
CA LEU A 170 -2.44 -24.52 -7.07
C LEU A 170 -3.18 -23.95 -8.29
N THR A 171 -2.54 -23.84 -9.46
CA THR A 171 -3.17 -23.22 -10.64
C THR A 171 -4.58 -23.76 -10.91
N ASN A 172 -5.56 -22.88 -11.11
CA ASN A 172 -6.98 -23.18 -11.27
C ASN A 172 -7.66 -23.89 -10.07
N ALA A 173 -7.05 -23.95 -8.88
CA ALA A 173 -7.67 -24.54 -7.71
C ALA A 173 -8.83 -23.68 -7.17
N ASN A 174 -9.78 -24.33 -6.51
CA ASN A 174 -10.86 -23.67 -5.79
C ASN A 174 -10.60 -23.72 -4.28
N LEU A 175 -10.25 -22.58 -3.69
CA LEU A 175 -9.99 -22.39 -2.26
C LEU A 175 -11.10 -21.60 -1.56
N THR A 176 -12.29 -21.46 -2.16
CA THR A 176 -13.40 -20.66 -1.58
C THR A 176 -13.60 -20.97 -0.10
N GLY A 177 -13.59 -19.96 0.76
CA GLY A 177 -13.80 -20.11 2.21
C GLY A 177 -12.71 -20.87 2.98
N ALA A 178 -11.60 -21.24 2.34
CA ALA A 178 -10.50 -21.94 3.02
C ALA A 178 -9.82 -21.05 4.08
N ASN A 179 -9.31 -21.69 5.14
CA ASN A 179 -8.52 -21.02 6.17
C ASN A 179 -7.02 -21.28 5.94
N LEU A 180 -6.33 -20.30 5.38
CA LEU A 180 -4.89 -20.23 5.13
C LEU A 180 -4.16 -19.37 6.16
N SER A 181 -4.77 -19.10 7.32
CA SER A 181 -4.14 -18.22 8.32
C SER A 181 -2.76 -18.74 8.72
N LYS A 182 -1.77 -17.84 8.71
CA LYS A 182 -0.35 -18.14 8.98
C LYS A 182 0.31 -19.19 8.08
N ALA A 183 -0.33 -19.61 6.98
CA ALA A 183 0.27 -20.54 6.04
C ALA A 183 1.49 -19.93 5.34
N ASN A 184 2.43 -20.77 4.91
CA ASN A 184 3.57 -20.37 4.11
C ASN A 184 3.34 -20.71 2.64
N LEU A 185 2.97 -19.72 1.84
CA LEU A 185 2.77 -19.80 0.38
C LEU A 185 3.94 -19.16 -0.39
N THR A 186 5.14 -19.13 0.17
CA THR A 186 6.31 -18.54 -0.51
C THR A 186 6.51 -19.20 -1.87
N GLY A 187 6.54 -18.42 -2.94
CA GLY A 187 6.73 -18.91 -4.31
C GLY A 187 5.59 -19.80 -4.86
N ALA A 188 4.43 -19.86 -4.19
CA ALA A 188 3.32 -20.68 -4.66
C ALA A 188 2.71 -20.15 -5.97
N TYR A 189 2.23 -21.05 -6.82
CA TYR A 189 1.52 -20.73 -8.06
C TYR A 189 0.00 -20.80 -7.82
N LEU A 190 -0.65 -19.64 -7.77
CA LEU A 190 -2.09 -19.45 -7.51
C LEU A 190 -2.79 -18.82 -8.74
N ILE A 191 -2.28 -19.08 -9.94
CA ILE A 191 -2.80 -18.49 -11.18
C ILE A 191 -4.25 -18.96 -11.41
N ASN A 192 -5.14 -18.03 -11.73
CA ASN A 192 -6.58 -18.26 -11.93
C ASN A 192 -7.28 -19.00 -10.77
N CYS A 193 -6.76 -18.93 -9.54
CA CYS A 193 -7.41 -19.55 -8.39
C CYS A 193 -8.67 -18.80 -7.96
N ASN A 194 -9.64 -19.53 -7.44
CA ASN A 194 -10.71 -18.93 -6.65
C ASN A 194 -10.33 -18.95 -5.16
N LEU A 195 -10.09 -17.77 -4.59
CA LEU A 195 -9.74 -17.53 -3.19
C LEU A 195 -10.81 -16.64 -2.51
N THR A 196 -12.05 -16.61 -3.02
CA THR A 196 -13.11 -15.78 -2.44
C THR A 196 -13.40 -16.19 -0.99
N ASP A 197 -13.66 -15.20 -0.14
CA ASP A 197 -13.99 -15.41 1.29
C ASP A 197 -12.94 -16.18 2.10
N THR A 198 -11.69 -16.27 1.60
CA THR A 198 -10.62 -16.97 2.30
C THR A 198 -10.07 -16.17 3.49
N ASN A 199 -9.63 -16.89 4.52
CA ASN A 199 -8.86 -16.31 5.62
C ASN A 199 -7.36 -16.55 5.35
N ILE A 200 -6.62 -15.52 4.97
CA ILE A 200 -5.17 -15.56 4.67
C ILE A 200 -4.42 -14.66 5.69
N ILE A 201 -4.99 -14.47 6.88
CA ILE A 201 -4.45 -13.57 7.90
C ILE A 201 -3.04 -14.01 8.29
N SER A 202 -2.10 -13.06 8.26
CA SER A 202 -0.68 -13.27 8.63
C SER A 202 0.04 -14.38 7.84
N ALA A 203 -0.49 -14.80 6.69
CA ALA A 203 0.20 -15.76 5.82
C ALA A 203 1.40 -15.11 5.10
N ASN A 204 2.35 -15.94 4.67
CA ASN A 204 3.49 -15.51 3.87
C ASN A 204 3.26 -15.88 2.40
N LEU A 205 3.03 -14.89 1.53
CA LEU A 205 2.89 -15.01 0.08
C LEU A 205 4.07 -14.35 -0.67
N THR A 206 5.24 -14.28 -0.04
CA THR A 206 6.42 -13.68 -0.68
C THR A 206 6.71 -14.39 -2.01
N ASN A 207 6.89 -13.63 -3.09
CA ASN A 207 7.11 -14.15 -4.45
C ASN A 207 5.98 -15.04 -5.02
N ALA A 208 4.79 -15.08 -4.41
CA ALA A 208 3.69 -15.88 -4.93
C ALA A 208 3.13 -15.29 -6.22
N ASN A 209 2.65 -16.15 -7.12
CA ASN A 209 2.04 -15.77 -8.39
C ASN A 209 0.52 -15.96 -8.33
N LEU A 210 -0.23 -14.87 -8.23
CA LEU A 210 -1.70 -14.83 -8.18
C LEU A 210 -2.30 -14.12 -9.40
N ILE A 211 -1.68 -14.24 -10.58
CA ILE A 211 -2.22 -13.65 -11.82
C ILE A 211 -3.65 -14.14 -12.05
N ASN A 212 -4.57 -13.20 -12.31
CA ASN A 212 -6.00 -13.42 -12.52
C ASN A 212 -6.75 -14.15 -11.38
N ALA A 213 -6.17 -14.26 -10.18
CA ALA A 213 -6.85 -14.89 -9.06
C ALA A 213 -8.03 -14.03 -8.57
N ASP A 214 -9.06 -14.69 -8.04
CA ASP A 214 -10.20 -14.01 -7.40
C ASP A 214 -10.05 -14.09 -5.88
N LEU A 215 -9.68 -12.99 -5.24
CA LEU A 215 -9.59 -12.85 -3.78
C LEU A 215 -10.68 -11.94 -3.22
N SER A 216 -11.82 -11.82 -3.93
CA SER A 216 -12.91 -10.97 -3.48
C SER A 216 -13.35 -11.36 -2.06
N SER A 217 -13.50 -10.36 -1.20
CA SER A 217 -13.86 -10.52 0.23
C SER A 217 -12.87 -11.34 1.09
N ALA A 218 -11.69 -11.70 0.58
CA ALA A 218 -10.67 -12.40 1.38
C ALA A 218 -10.06 -11.48 2.47
N ASP A 219 -9.63 -12.08 3.58
CA ASP A 219 -8.88 -11.41 4.64
C ASP A 219 -7.38 -11.71 4.54
N LEU A 220 -6.60 -10.76 4.01
CA LEU A 220 -5.14 -10.76 3.96
C LEU A 220 -4.52 -9.83 5.00
N SER A 221 -5.23 -9.51 6.09
CA SER A 221 -4.69 -8.60 7.10
C SER A 221 -3.40 -9.16 7.70
N ARG A 222 -2.39 -8.28 7.80
CA ARG A 222 -1.03 -8.62 8.26
C ARG A 222 -0.29 -9.66 7.41
N ALA A 223 -0.81 -10.06 6.25
CA ALA A 223 -0.11 -10.98 5.35
C ALA A 223 1.13 -10.32 4.73
N ASN A 224 2.11 -11.13 4.36
CA ASN A 224 3.30 -10.68 3.64
C ASN A 224 3.21 -11.05 2.16
N LEU A 225 2.94 -10.09 1.29
CA LEU A 225 2.85 -10.22 -0.17
C LEU A 225 4.04 -9.54 -0.87
N LYS A 226 5.17 -9.41 -0.18
CA LYS A 226 6.36 -8.80 -0.77
C LYS A 226 6.74 -9.51 -2.07
N ASP A 227 7.00 -8.73 -3.12
CA ASP A 227 7.39 -9.22 -4.44
C ASP A 227 6.36 -10.17 -5.11
N ALA A 228 5.11 -10.24 -4.59
CA ALA A 228 4.06 -11.06 -5.20
C ALA A 228 3.50 -10.44 -6.49
N ILE A 229 2.95 -11.29 -7.35
CA ILE A 229 2.40 -10.92 -8.66
C ILE A 229 0.88 -11.12 -8.63
N LEU A 230 0.11 -10.04 -8.75
CA LEU A 230 -1.36 -10.00 -8.70
C LEU A 230 -1.96 -9.28 -9.92
N ASN A 231 -1.32 -9.35 -11.08
CA ASN A 231 -1.82 -8.75 -12.31
C ASN A 231 -3.24 -9.25 -12.62
N ASN A 232 -4.15 -8.31 -12.91
CA ASN A 232 -5.56 -8.56 -13.19
C ASN A 232 -6.33 -9.33 -12.09
N ALA A 233 -5.80 -9.41 -10.87
CA ALA A 233 -6.51 -10.06 -9.78
C ALA A 233 -7.79 -9.29 -9.41
N LYS A 234 -8.83 -10.02 -9.00
CA LYS A 234 -10.03 -9.43 -8.40
C LYS A 234 -9.82 -9.35 -6.89
N LEU A 235 -9.84 -8.14 -6.36
CA LEU A 235 -9.53 -7.80 -4.96
C LEU A 235 -10.65 -6.94 -4.36
N VAL A 236 -11.88 -7.15 -4.83
CA VAL A 236 -13.04 -6.36 -4.42
C VAL A 236 -13.37 -6.67 -2.96
N ASN A 237 -13.53 -5.64 -2.13
CA ASN A 237 -13.77 -5.76 -0.69
C ASN A 237 -12.68 -6.52 0.10
N THR A 238 -11.51 -6.78 -0.50
CA THR A 238 -10.43 -7.52 0.15
C THR A 238 -9.79 -6.72 1.29
N ASN A 239 -9.48 -7.38 2.40
CA ASN A 239 -8.84 -6.75 3.56
C ASN A 239 -7.31 -6.94 3.51
N PHE A 240 -6.57 -5.88 3.20
CA PHE A 240 -5.10 -5.79 3.24
C PHE A 240 -4.59 -4.97 4.43
N ARG A 241 -5.39 -4.78 5.49
CA ARG A 241 -4.99 -3.93 6.62
C ARG A 241 -3.67 -4.40 7.22
N SER A 242 -2.70 -3.50 7.30
CA SER A 242 -1.35 -3.77 7.82
C SER A 242 -0.58 -4.87 7.07
N ALA A 243 -0.99 -5.21 5.85
CA ALA A 243 -0.25 -6.14 5.00
C ALA A 243 1.03 -5.50 4.46
N ASN A 244 2.03 -6.34 4.19
CA ASN A 244 3.22 -5.93 3.46
C ASN A 244 3.02 -6.20 1.96
N LEU A 245 2.87 -5.14 1.17
CA LEU A 245 2.67 -5.14 -0.28
C LEU A 245 3.88 -4.48 -0.99
N SER A 246 5.06 -4.47 -0.36
CA SER A 246 6.24 -3.86 -0.97
C SER A 246 6.62 -4.57 -2.27
N ASN A 247 6.88 -3.80 -3.33
CA ASN A 247 7.22 -4.25 -4.69
C ASN A 247 6.14 -5.13 -5.36
N VAL A 248 4.93 -5.19 -4.81
CA VAL A 248 3.86 -6.03 -5.39
C VAL A 248 3.47 -5.53 -6.78
N ASN A 249 3.14 -6.44 -7.70
CA ASN A 249 2.55 -6.08 -8.99
C ASN A 249 1.02 -6.25 -8.97
N LEU A 250 0.30 -5.14 -8.84
CA LEU A 250 -1.16 -5.03 -8.86
C LEU A 250 -1.67 -4.40 -10.17
N SER A 251 -0.89 -4.47 -11.26
CA SER A 251 -1.31 -3.82 -12.51
C SER A 251 -2.64 -4.38 -13.01
N SER A 252 -3.57 -3.50 -13.36
CA SER A 252 -4.93 -3.82 -13.81
C SER A 252 -5.78 -4.60 -12.81
N ALA A 253 -5.37 -4.69 -11.53
CA ALA A 253 -6.16 -5.35 -10.50
C ALA A 253 -7.38 -4.51 -10.09
N ASP A 254 -8.44 -5.18 -9.65
CA ASP A 254 -9.66 -4.53 -9.15
C ASP A 254 -9.67 -4.51 -7.61
N LEU A 255 -9.21 -3.43 -7.00
CA LEU A 255 -9.22 -3.17 -5.56
C LEU A 255 -10.43 -2.33 -5.11
N THR A 256 -11.54 -2.38 -5.84
CA THR A 256 -12.74 -1.61 -5.47
C THR A 256 -13.17 -1.93 -4.03
N SER A 257 -13.30 -0.89 -3.21
CA SER A 257 -13.64 -0.97 -1.78
C SER A 257 -12.67 -1.81 -0.92
N ALA A 258 -11.46 -2.09 -1.40
CA ALA A 258 -10.45 -2.81 -0.63
C ALA A 258 -9.95 -1.98 0.57
N ASN A 259 -9.61 -2.65 1.67
CA ASN A 259 -9.05 -2.02 2.87
C ASN A 259 -7.52 -2.19 2.91
N LEU A 260 -6.78 -1.16 2.52
CA LEU A 260 -5.32 -1.07 2.54
C LEU A 260 -4.80 -0.24 3.73
N GLY A 261 -5.60 -0.02 4.77
CA GLY A 261 -5.22 0.83 5.89
C GLY A 261 -3.93 0.36 6.58
N ASN A 262 -2.98 1.27 6.80
CA ASN A 262 -1.65 1.00 7.38
C ASN A 262 -0.81 -0.03 6.60
N SER A 263 -1.12 -0.34 5.34
CA SER A 263 -0.33 -1.28 4.55
C SER A 263 0.97 -0.63 4.05
N ASN A 264 1.95 -1.47 3.71
CA ASN A 264 3.19 -1.05 3.07
C ASN A 264 3.11 -1.29 1.55
N LEU A 265 2.97 -0.23 0.76
CA LEU A 265 2.90 -0.23 -0.70
C LEU A 265 4.18 0.34 -1.34
N HIS A 266 5.32 0.30 -0.63
CA HIS A 266 6.58 0.80 -1.16
C HIS A 266 6.92 0.15 -2.50
N ASN A 267 7.18 0.95 -3.54
CA ASN A 267 7.45 0.49 -4.92
C ASN A 267 6.36 -0.40 -5.55
N ALA A 268 5.15 -0.43 -4.99
CA ALA A 268 4.06 -1.21 -5.57
C ALA A 268 3.69 -0.69 -6.96
N ILE A 269 3.36 -1.59 -7.88
CA ILE A 269 2.92 -1.26 -9.24
C ILE A 269 1.40 -1.42 -9.30
N LEU A 270 0.67 -0.32 -9.41
CA LEU A 270 -0.79 -0.25 -9.48
C LEU A 270 -1.26 0.40 -10.80
N THR A 271 -0.47 0.28 -11.87
CA THR A 271 -0.81 0.84 -13.17
C THR A 271 -2.14 0.27 -13.68
N ASN A 272 -3.07 1.11 -14.12
CA ASN A 272 -4.44 0.75 -14.54
C ASN A 272 -5.30 0.07 -13.45
N ALA A 273 -4.89 0.08 -12.18
CA ALA A 273 -5.67 -0.55 -11.12
C ALA A 273 -6.92 0.25 -10.77
N LYS A 274 -7.99 -0.43 -10.38
CA LYS A 274 -9.18 0.20 -9.80
C LYS A 274 -9.05 0.23 -8.29
N LEU A 275 -9.12 1.40 -7.69
CA LEU A 275 -9.10 1.66 -6.25
C LEU A 275 -10.33 2.49 -5.83
N ILE A 276 -11.44 2.34 -6.56
CA ILE A 276 -12.67 3.08 -6.30
C ILE A 276 -13.15 2.78 -4.88
N ASN A 277 -13.37 3.83 -4.07
CA ASN A 277 -13.73 3.75 -2.66
C ASN A 277 -12.75 2.93 -1.77
N ALA A 278 -11.53 2.65 -2.24
CA ALA A 278 -10.55 1.92 -1.45
C ALA A 278 -10.08 2.77 -0.25
N ASN A 279 -9.75 2.10 0.86
CA ASN A 279 -9.25 2.73 2.07
C ASN A 279 -7.73 2.56 2.19
N LEU A 280 -6.97 3.61 1.92
CA LEU A 280 -5.51 3.66 2.07
C LEU A 280 -5.09 4.46 3.30
N HIS A 281 -5.95 4.65 4.30
CA HIS A 281 -5.64 5.45 5.49
C HIS A 281 -4.30 5.05 6.12
N ASN A 282 -3.40 6.01 6.27
CA ASN A 282 -2.06 5.84 6.85
C ASN A 282 -1.19 4.77 6.14
N ALA A 283 -1.46 4.47 4.86
CA ALA A 283 -0.63 3.55 4.10
C ALA A 283 0.70 4.20 3.68
N TYR A 284 1.72 3.36 3.44
CA TYR A 284 3.04 3.77 2.99
C TYR A 284 3.24 3.45 1.51
N ALA A 285 2.87 4.36 0.61
CA ALA A 285 2.95 4.19 -0.84
C ALA A 285 4.14 4.95 -1.47
N LEU A 286 5.28 5.03 -0.76
CA LEU A 286 6.50 5.68 -1.27
C LEU A 286 6.92 5.00 -2.59
N GLN A 287 7.11 5.79 -3.65
CA GLN A 287 7.53 5.32 -4.98
C GLN A 287 6.56 4.35 -5.67
N ALA A 288 5.30 4.31 -5.23
CA ALA A 288 4.28 3.52 -5.93
C ALA A 288 4.00 4.08 -7.34
N LYS A 289 3.58 3.20 -8.25
CA LYS A 289 3.18 3.55 -9.62
C LYS A 289 1.66 3.43 -9.74
N LEU A 290 0.96 4.54 -9.90
CA LEU A 290 -0.50 4.66 -10.00
C LEU A 290 -0.92 5.25 -11.35
N SER A 291 -0.11 5.07 -12.39
CA SER A 291 -0.43 5.58 -13.73
C SER A 291 -1.76 4.98 -14.23
N ASN A 292 -2.67 5.82 -14.72
CA ASN A 292 -4.03 5.47 -15.15
C ASN A 292 -4.89 4.77 -14.08
N ALA A 293 -4.50 4.81 -12.80
CA ALA A 293 -5.29 4.18 -11.74
C ALA A 293 -6.54 5.01 -11.44
N ASP A 294 -7.62 4.34 -11.06
CA ASP A 294 -8.87 4.98 -10.65
C ASP A 294 -9.02 4.95 -9.13
N LEU A 295 -8.77 6.08 -8.47
CA LEU A 295 -8.91 6.29 -7.03
C LEU A 295 -10.18 7.10 -6.68
N THR A 296 -11.22 7.06 -7.53
CA THR A 296 -12.46 7.80 -7.27
C THR A 296 -13.04 7.46 -5.90
N GLY A 297 -13.30 8.49 -5.08
CA GLY A 297 -13.84 8.34 -3.72
C GLY A 297 -12.92 7.66 -2.70
N ALA A 298 -11.66 7.37 -3.05
CA ALA A 298 -10.75 6.66 -2.16
C ALA A 298 -10.41 7.48 -0.89
N CYS A 299 -10.29 6.80 0.25
CA CYS A 299 -9.81 7.40 1.49
C CYS A 299 -8.28 7.32 1.55
N LEU A 300 -7.61 8.44 1.31
CA LEU A 300 -6.16 8.56 1.20
C LEU A 300 -5.53 9.34 2.37
N ILE A 301 -6.26 9.46 3.48
CA ILE A 301 -5.88 10.26 4.65
C ILE A 301 -4.52 9.81 5.21
N LYS A 302 -3.59 10.75 5.43
CA LYS A 302 -2.24 10.52 5.97
C LYS A 302 -1.37 9.55 5.16
N THR A 303 -1.77 9.20 3.94
CA THR A 303 -0.99 8.30 3.07
C THR A 303 0.32 8.95 2.67
N ASN A 304 1.40 8.17 2.65
CA ASN A 304 2.68 8.63 2.13
C ASN A 304 2.80 8.29 0.64
N PHE A 305 2.58 9.28 -0.23
CA PHE A 305 2.77 9.19 -1.69
C PHE A 305 4.00 9.94 -2.18
N ASN A 306 5.02 10.08 -1.34
CA ASN A 306 6.28 10.65 -1.81
C ASN A 306 6.80 9.85 -3.03
N LYS A 307 7.30 10.55 -4.05
CA LYS A 307 7.84 9.98 -5.29
C LYS A 307 6.86 9.07 -6.06
N THR A 308 5.56 9.19 -5.80
CA THR A 308 4.54 8.37 -6.45
C THR A 308 4.21 8.94 -7.83
N ILE A 309 3.92 8.05 -8.78
CA ILE A 309 3.56 8.41 -10.15
C ILE A 309 2.04 8.30 -10.31
N PHE A 310 1.34 9.41 -10.50
CA PHE A 310 -0.11 9.50 -10.72
C PHE A 310 -0.45 9.91 -12.16
N THR A 311 0.41 9.63 -13.14
CA THR A 311 0.18 10.05 -14.53
C THR A 311 -1.17 9.53 -15.04
N ASN A 312 -2.05 10.41 -15.51
CA ASN A 312 -3.43 10.12 -15.93
C ASN A 312 -4.32 9.47 -14.85
N ALA A 313 -3.95 9.53 -13.57
CA ALA A 313 -4.76 8.93 -12.51
C ALA A 313 -6.05 9.73 -12.27
N ILE A 314 -7.11 9.02 -11.91
CA ILE A 314 -8.41 9.60 -11.53
C ILE A 314 -8.48 9.63 -10.00
N LEU A 315 -8.61 10.81 -9.40
CA LEU A 315 -8.72 11.01 -7.96
C LEU A 315 -9.99 11.81 -7.61
N ILE A 316 -11.04 11.66 -8.41
CA ILE A 316 -12.27 12.44 -8.25
C ILE A 316 -12.90 12.13 -6.88
N GLY A 317 -13.13 13.15 -6.07
CA GLY A 317 -13.72 12.97 -4.73
C GLY A 317 -12.84 12.23 -3.72
N ALA A 318 -11.58 11.93 -4.05
CA ALA A 318 -10.67 11.25 -3.13
C ALA A 318 -10.31 12.16 -1.94
N ASN A 319 -10.13 11.57 -0.75
CA ASN A 319 -9.76 12.31 0.45
C ASN A 319 -8.27 12.17 0.77
N LEU A 320 -7.47 13.17 0.41
CA LEU A 320 -6.03 13.22 0.64
C LEU A 320 -5.64 13.99 1.90
N THR A 321 -6.54 14.16 2.88
CA THR A 321 -6.24 14.95 4.09
C THR A 321 -4.92 14.50 4.75
N CYS A 322 -4.00 15.43 4.95
CA CYS A 322 -2.66 15.19 5.52
C CYS A 322 -1.77 14.19 4.75
N ALA A 323 -2.09 13.87 3.50
CA ALA A 323 -1.24 13.04 2.65
C ALA A 323 0.09 13.75 2.32
N LYS A 324 1.13 12.97 2.07
CA LYS A 324 2.46 13.47 1.67
C LYS A 324 2.68 13.15 0.20
N LEU A 325 3.07 14.14 -0.61
CA LEU A 325 3.27 13.99 -2.05
C LEU A 325 4.62 14.55 -2.51
N TYR A 326 5.66 14.55 -1.67
CA TYR A 326 6.98 15.09 -2.04
C TYR A 326 7.52 14.41 -3.31
N CYS A 327 7.90 15.18 -4.33
CA CYS A 327 8.40 14.64 -5.61
C CYS A 327 7.41 13.71 -6.34
N ALA A 328 6.11 13.83 -6.12
CA ALA A 328 5.12 13.06 -6.88
C ALA A 328 4.92 13.65 -8.29
N SER A 329 4.61 12.78 -9.25
CA SER A 329 4.17 13.18 -10.60
C SER A 329 2.65 13.09 -10.69
N LEU A 330 2.00 14.17 -11.11
CA LEU A 330 0.55 14.32 -11.24
C LEU A 330 0.14 14.75 -12.66
N ASN A 331 0.97 14.45 -13.66
CA ASN A 331 0.69 14.78 -15.07
C ASN A 331 -0.66 14.18 -15.50
N ASN A 332 -1.55 15.02 -16.06
CA ASN A 332 -2.91 14.69 -16.48
C ASN A 332 -3.80 14.08 -15.38
N ALA A 333 -3.40 14.17 -14.11
CA ALA A 333 -4.20 13.63 -13.02
C ALA A 333 -5.47 14.45 -12.82
N ASN A 334 -6.57 13.78 -12.48
CA ASN A 334 -7.85 14.43 -12.22
C ASN A 334 -8.22 14.39 -10.74
N LEU A 335 -7.98 15.49 -10.03
CA LEU A 335 -8.31 15.67 -8.61
C LEU A 335 -9.60 16.49 -8.43
N SER A 336 -10.50 16.53 -9.41
CA SER A 336 -11.77 17.26 -9.28
C SER A 336 -12.52 16.82 -8.03
N ASN A 337 -12.98 17.76 -7.21
CA ASN A 337 -13.67 17.51 -5.93
C ASN A 337 -12.86 16.73 -4.88
N ALA A 338 -11.56 16.54 -5.05
CA ALA A 338 -10.73 15.92 -4.03
C ALA A 338 -10.60 16.81 -2.78
N ILE A 339 -10.48 16.19 -1.61
CA ILE A 339 -10.24 16.87 -0.33
C ILE A 339 -8.74 16.91 -0.07
N LEU A 340 -8.16 18.10 -0.03
CA LEU A 340 -6.71 18.32 -0.02
C LEU A 340 -6.19 18.98 1.29
N ASN A 341 -6.98 18.92 2.36
CA ASN A 341 -6.69 19.65 3.59
C ASN A 341 -5.38 19.19 4.25
N GLY A 342 -4.46 20.13 4.46
CA GLY A 342 -3.17 19.88 5.13
C GLY A 342 -2.23 18.94 4.38
N ILE A 343 -2.40 18.75 3.07
CA ILE A 343 -1.43 17.99 2.26
C ILE A 343 -0.02 18.60 2.35
N LYS A 344 0.99 17.74 2.25
CA LYS A 344 2.39 18.15 2.16
C LYS A 344 2.85 17.95 0.72
N VAL A 345 2.96 19.06 -0.01
CA VAL A 345 3.29 19.10 -1.44
C VAL A 345 4.54 19.94 -1.66
N TYR A 346 5.55 19.35 -2.29
CA TYR A 346 6.77 20.04 -2.69
C TYR A 346 7.39 19.30 -3.87
N ASN A 347 7.93 20.06 -4.83
CA ASN A 347 8.62 19.55 -6.02
C ASN A 347 7.74 18.58 -6.82
N ILE A 348 6.49 18.97 -7.05
CA ILE A 348 5.52 18.17 -7.80
C ILE A 348 5.79 18.35 -9.28
N GLN A 349 5.85 17.27 -10.05
CA GLN A 349 5.78 17.35 -11.52
C GLN A 349 4.30 17.32 -11.92
N ALA A 350 3.80 18.35 -12.58
CA ALA A 350 2.43 18.32 -13.11
C ALA A 350 2.30 19.10 -14.43
N GLN A 351 1.48 18.55 -15.32
CA GLN A 351 1.02 19.15 -16.56
C GLN A 351 -0.46 18.76 -16.72
N ASP A 352 -1.31 19.67 -17.21
CA ASP A 352 -2.75 19.44 -17.47
C ASP A 352 -3.52 18.77 -16.32
N ILE A 353 -3.12 19.10 -15.08
CA ILE A 353 -3.74 18.61 -13.86
C ILE A 353 -5.10 19.28 -13.65
N LYS A 354 -6.15 18.49 -13.36
CA LYS A 354 -7.46 19.02 -12.97
C LYS A 354 -7.53 19.09 -11.45
N LEU A 355 -7.77 20.27 -10.91
CA LEU A 355 -7.77 20.52 -9.47
C LEU A 355 -9.18 20.83 -8.94
N PRO A 356 -9.42 20.69 -7.62
CA PRO A 356 -10.62 21.22 -6.98
C PRO A 356 -10.76 22.73 -7.19
N LYS A 357 -11.97 23.27 -7.01
CA LYS A 357 -12.19 24.73 -7.02
C LYS A 357 -11.27 25.40 -6.00
N HIS A 358 -10.74 26.58 -6.35
CA HIS A 358 -9.80 27.37 -5.53
C HIS A 358 -8.40 26.76 -5.34
N TRP A 359 -8.10 25.64 -6.00
CA TRP A 359 -6.74 25.10 -6.08
C TRP A 359 -6.10 25.45 -7.41
N GLN A 360 -4.80 25.73 -7.37
CA GLN A 360 -3.98 26.08 -8.52
C GLN A 360 -2.66 25.31 -8.47
N PHE A 361 -2.13 24.94 -9.63
CA PHE A 361 -0.77 24.42 -9.76
C PHE A 361 0.12 25.53 -10.27
N ILE A 362 1.22 25.76 -9.57
CA ILE A 362 2.15 26.84 -9.89
C ILE A 362 3.50 26.24 -10.26
N ILE A 363 3.99 26.61 -11.44
CA ILE A 363 5.23 26.14 -12.02
C ILE A 363 6.41 26.93 -11.43
N ALA A 364 7.47 26.24 -11.04
CA ALA A 364 8.77 26.84 -10.72
C ALA A 364 9.52 27.11 -12.03
N SER A 365 9.96 28.35 -12.23
CA SER A 365 10.40 28.88 -13.52
C SER A 365 11.82 28.47 -13.96
N SER A 366 12.52 27.59 -13.23
CA SER A 366 13.97 27.37 -13.44
C SER A 366 14.44 25.92 -13.68
N SER A 367 13.57 24.96 -13.96
CA SER A 367 14.00 23.62 -14.40
C SER A 367 13.29 23.21 -15.68
N GLY A 368 13.99 22.64 -16.66
CA GLY A 368 13.43 22.18 -17.96
C GLY A 368 12.33 21.10 -17.89
N GLU A 369 11.76 20.84 -16.71
CA GLU A 369 10.53 20.07 -16.47
C GLU A 369 9.62 20.91 -15.55
N PRO A 370 8.28 20.88 -15.72
CA PRO A 370 7.34 21.66 -14.91
C PRO A 370 7.24 21.10 -13.48
N SER A 371 8.30 21.33 -12.70
CA SER A 371 8.31 21.15 -11.25
C SER A 371 7.60 22.36 -10.63
N GLY A 372 6.76 22.13 -9.63
CA GLY A 372 5.88 23.16 -9.10
C GLY A 372 5.31 22.85 -7.71
N CYS A 373 4.47 23.76 -7.24
CA CYS A 373 3.75 23.64 -5.97
C CYS A 373 2.24 23.73 -6.21
N LEU A 374 1.48 22.89 -5.53
CA LEU A 374 0.03 23.05 -5.45
C LEU A 374 -0.29 24.10 -4.39
N ILE A 375 -1.11 25.08 -4.76
CA ILE A 375 -1.57 26.15 -3.88
C ILE A 375 -3.09 26.10 -3.78
N GLY A 376 -3.61 26.28 -2.56
CA GLY A 376 -5.03 26.27 -2.27
C GLY A 376 -5.30 26.49 -0.78
N PRO A 377 -6.58 26.50 -0.38
CA PRO A 377 -7.00 26.72 1.01
C PRO A 377 -6.34 25.74 1.98
N ASP A 378 -6.01 26.21 3.19
CA ASP A 378 -5.45 25.42 4.30
C ASP A 378 -4.08 24.77 4.06
N ILE A 379 -3.36 25.13 2.99
CA ILE A 379 -1.98 24.69 2.81
C ILE A 379 -1.08 25.29 3.89
N LYS A 380 -0.19 24.46 4.42
CA LYS A 380 0.84 24.86 5.39
C LYS A 380 2.22 24.69 4.75
N LEU A 381 2.87 25.80 4.39
CA LEU A 381 4.21 25.85 3.80
C LEU A 381 5.32 25.98 4.85
N ARG A 382 5.10 25.51 6.08
CA ARG A 382 6.02 25.70 7.20
C ARG A 382 7.42 25.17 6.88
N HIS A 383 8.44 26.01 7.04
CA HIS A 383 9.84 25.69 6.76
C HIS A 383 10.13 25.22 5.32
N ALA A 384 9.25 25.50 4.36
CA ALA A 384 9.50 25.22 2.96
C ALA A 384 10.53 26.19 2.36
N THR A 385 11.23 25.77 1.31
CA THR A 385 12.05 26.65 0.48
C THR A 385 11.42 26.73 -0.91
N LEU A 386 10.99 27.92 -1.28
CA LEU A 386 10.44 28.27 -2.59
C LEU A 386 11.46 29.12 -3.33
N THR A 387 11.91 28.68 -4.50
CA THR A 387 12.93 29.37 -5.30
C THR A 387 12.45 29.49 -6.74
N ASP A 388 12.56 30.69 -7.32
CA ASP A 388 12.17 31.02 -8.69
C ASP A 388 10.69 30.67 -9.02
N ILE A 389 9.77 30.94 -8.09
CA ILE A 389 8.34 30.60 -8.23
C ILE A 389 7.53 31.83 -8.65
N ASP A 390 6.63 31.67 -9.61
CA ASP A 390 5.69 32.72 -10.01
C ASP A 390 4.30 32.55 -9.36
N LEU A 391 4.03 33.31 -8.30
CA LEU A 391 2.75 33.32 -7.57
C LEU A 391 1.81 34.44 -8.04
N THR A 392 1.92 34.89 -9.29
CA THR A 392 1.09 35.99 -9.80
C THR A 392 -0.41 35.69 -9.66
N GLY A 393 -1.16 36.57 -8.99
CA GLY A 393 -2.60 36.46 -8.78
C GLY A 393 -3.04 35.37 -7.80
N ALA A 394 -2.11 34.70 -7.11
CA ALA A 394 -2.43 33.61 -6.19
C ALA A 394 -3.23 34.10 -4.96
N ASP A 395 -4.29 33.37 -4.60
CA ASP A 395 -4.96 33.55 -3.31
C ASP A 395 -4.19 32.77 -2.23
N LEU A 396 -3.45 33.51 -1.42
CA LEU A 396 -2.64 33.03 -0.30
C LEU A 396 -3.24 33.51 1.02
N SER A 397 -4.52 33.88 1.03
CA SER A 397 -5.15 34.41 2.23
C SER A 397 -5.18 33.34 3.33
N ASN A 398 -4.82 33.72 4.56
CA ASN A 398 -4.74 32.84 5.73
C ASN A 398 -3.67 31.71 5.65
N ILE A 399 -2.80 31.70 4.63
CA ILE A 399 -1.76 30.67 4.50
C ILE A 399 -0.78 30.70 5.68
N CYS A 400 -0.27 29.54 6.08
CA CYS A 400 0.78 29.46 7.10
C CYS A 400 2.15 29.22 6.45
N MET A 401 2.97 30.28 6.37
CA MET A 401 4.35 30.28 5.84
C MET A 401 5.40 30.39 6.96
N LEU A 402 5.12 29.87 8.16
CA LEU A 402 6.05 29.96 9.29
C LEU A 402 7.44 29.40 8.90
N GLY A 403 8.48 30.23 8.95
CA GLY A 403 9.85 29.82 8.66
C GLY A 403 10.14 29.51 7.18
N THR A 404 9.23 29.86 6.26
CA THR A 404 9.40 29.61 4.82
C THR A 404 10.48 30.51 4.24
N ARG A 405 11.32 29.98 3.36
CA ARG A 405 12.28 30.74 2.55
C ARG A 405 11.65 31.01 1.19
N LEU A 406 11.51 32.28 0.81
CA LEU A 406 11.05 32.73 -0.50
C LEU A 406 12.25 33.39 -1.20
N ILE A 407 12.70 32.83 -2.31
CA ILE A 407 13.88 33.30 -3.07
C ILE A 407 13.43 33.52 -4.51
N ASN A 408 13.57 34.74 -5.04
CA ASN A 408 13.18 35.06 -6.42
C ASN A 408 11.71 34.72 -6.73
N VAL A 409 10.80 35.03 -5.80
CA VAL A 409 9.38 34.70 -5.93
C VAL A 409 8.61 35.91 -6.48
N ASN A 410 7.87 35.74 -7.57
CA ASN A 410 6.95 36.76 -8.05
C ASN A 410 5.63 36.71 -7.27
N LEU A 411 5.25 37.82 -6.65
CA LEU A 411 4.02 37.97 -5.86
C LEU A 411 3.06 39.00 -6.48
N THR A 412 3.22 39.36 -7.76
CA THR A 412 2.33 40.31 -8.45
C THR A 412 0.86 39.93 -8.24
N ASP A 413 0.02 40.84 -7.74
CA ASP A 413 -1.41 40.63 -7.50
C ASP A 413 -1.79 39.47 -6.55
N ALA A 414 -0.83 38.85 -5.87
CA ALA A 414 -1.12 37.80 -4.88
C ALA A 414 -1.81 38.39 -3.64
N ASP A 415 -2.81 37.68 -3.09
CA ASP A 415 -3.49 38.07 -1.84
C ASP A 415 -2.92 37.31 -0.65
N LEU A 416 -2.06 37.94 0.16
CA LEU A 416 -1.52 37.36 1.39
C LEU A 416 -2.26 37.86 2.64
N SER A 417 -3.52 38.31 2.52
CA SER A 417 -4.27 38.78 3.68
C SER A 417 -4.34 37.72 4.79
N ASN A 418 -4.06 38.11 6.03
CA ASN A 418 -4.01 37.22 7.20
C ASN A 418 -2.99 36.06 7.11
N ALA A 419 -2.08 36.06 6.14
CA ALA A 419 -1.02 35.06 6.07
C ALA A 419 -0.12 35.12 7.33
N ASN A 420 0.21 33.95 7.89
CA ASN A 420 1.22 33.84 8.92
C ASN A 420 2.61 33.80 8.27
N LEU A 421 3.25 34.97 8.19
CA LEU A 421 4.59 35.18 7.63
C LEU A 421 5.69 35.18 8.69
N SER A 422 5.41 34.69 9.91
CA SER A 422 6.39 34.67 10.99
C SER A 422 7.65 33.90 10.58
N ARG A 423 8.84 34.46 10.85
CA ARG A 423 10.15 33.88 10.49
C ARG A 423 10.34 33.62 8.99
N VAL A 424 9.53 34.21 8.12
CA VAL A 424 9.74 34.12 6.68
C VAL A 424 11.02 34.84 6.30
N ASN A 425 11.82 34.21 5.45
CA ASN A 425 12.99 34.80 4.82
C ASN A 425 12.67 35.03 3.34
N GLY A 426 12.17 36.23 3.02
CA GLY A 426 11.76 36.58 1.66
C GLY A 426 12.75 37.51 0.97
N ARG A 427 13.45 37.02 -0.05
CA ARG A 427 14.45 37.75 -0.84
C ARG A 427 14.18 37.63 -2.33
N GLY A 428 14.55 38.66 -3.09
CA GLY A 428 14.34 38.67 -4.53
C GLY A 428 12.85 38.65 -4.91
N ILE A 429 11.98 39.14 -4.04
CA ILE A 429 10.54 39.23 -4.31
C ILE A 429 10.30 40.17 -5.48
N ILE A 430 9.52 39.71 -6.46
CA ILE A 430 9.16 40.44 -7.68
C ILE A 430 7.69 40.83 -7.60
N GLY A 431 7.35 42.01 -8.13
CA GLY A 431 5.97 42.48 -8.23
C GLY A 431 5.39 43.01 -6.93
N THR A 432 4.13 43.44 -7.02
CA THR A 432 3.39 44.03 -5.89
C THR A 432 2.21 43.13 -5.55
N PRO A 433 2.15 42.55 -4.34
CA PRO A 433 0.99 41.81 -3.87
C PRO A 433 -0.24 42.69 -3.79
N LYS A 434 -1.40 42.12 -4.09
CA LYS A 434 -2.70 42.77 -3.94
C LYS A 434 -2.97 43.14 -2.47
N LYS A 435 -2.59 42.26 -1.54
CA LYS A 435 -2.67 42.49 -0.10
C LYS A 435 -1.53 41.79 0.63
N LEU A 436 -1.02 42.45 1.67
CA LEU A 436 -0.11 41.89 2.65
C LEU A 436 -0.74 41.92 4.05
N PRO A 437 -0.30 41.06 4.99
CA PRO A 437 -0.71 41.19 6.39
C PRO A 437 -0.36 42.57 6.94
N LYS A 438 -1.08 43.01 7.98
CA LYS A 438 -0.82 44.30 8.61
C LYS A 438 0.65 44.43 9.02
N ASN A 439 1.25 45.58 8.72
CA ASN A 439 2.66 45.92 8.97
C ASN A 439 3.70 45.14 8.13
N TRP A 440 3.28 44.37 7.13
CA TRP A 440 4.18 43.76 6.15
C TRP A 440 4.23 44.56 4.86
N GLN A 441 5.39 44.59 4.22
CA GLN A 441 5.65 45.29 2.97
C GLN A 441 6.86 44.70 2.25
N ILE A 442 7.08 45.14 1.00
CA ILE A 442 8.27 44.76 0.23
C ILE A 442 9.14 46.01 0.07
N ILE A 443 10.40 45.91 0.51
CA ILE A 443 11.42 46.96 0.34
C ILE A 443 12.65 46.30 -0.28
N GLU A 444 13.19 46.87 -1.36
CA GLU A 444 14.37 46.33 -2.07
C GLU A 444 14.25 44.83 -2.34
N LYS A 445 13.09 44.41 -2.88
CA LYS A 445 12.77 42.99 -3.17
C LYS A 445 12.83 42.07 -1.95
N CYS A 446 12.79 42.60 -0.73
CA CYS A 446 12.77 41.83 0.50
C CYS A 446 11.41 41.98 1.18
N LEU A 447 10.84 40.85 1.61
CA LEU A 447 9.57 40.84 2.34
C LEU A 447 9.86 41.17 3.82
N MET A 448 9.45 42.35 4.26
CA MET A 448 9.78 42.90 5.57
C MET A 448 8.52 43.12 6.41
N GLY A 449 8.61 42.79 7.70
CA GLY A 449 7.54 42.98 8.67
C GLY A 449 7.90 42.37 10.03
N PRO A 450 6.94 42.31 10.97
CA PRO A 450 7.17 41.73 12.29
C PRO A 450 7.60 40.26 12.22
N GLN A 451 8.56 39.86 13.05
CA GLN A 451 9.09 38.49 13.11
C GLN A 451 9.77 37.97 11.83
N ALA A 452 10.02 38.81 10.82
CA ALA A 452 10.73 38.38 9.60
C ALA A 452 12.16 37.90 9.92
N ASP A 453 12.65 36.93 9.14
CA ASP A 453 14.07 36.54 9.15
C ASP A 453 14.81 37.27 8.03
N LEU A 454 15.60 38.25 8.42
CA LEU A 454 16.36 39.15 7.55
C LEU A 454 17.89 38.92 7.72
N SER A 455 18.28 37.80 8.33
CA SER A 455 19.66 37.54 8.74
C SER A 455 20.64 37.48 7.57
N GLY A 456 21.74 38.25 7.60
CA GLY A 456 22.76 38.24 6.55
C GLY A 456 22.37 38.99 5.27
N LEU A 457 21.36 39.88 5.33
CA LEU A 457 21.07 40.80 4.23
C LEU A 457 22.07 41.96 4.22
N THR A 458 22.34 42.48 3.02
CA THR A 458 23.07 43.75 2.86
C THR A 458 22.10 44.78 2.29
N LEU A 459 21.83 45.84 3.05
CA LEU A 459 21.02 46.97 2.61
C LEU A 459 21.91 48.22 2.52
N VAL A 460 21.96 48.82 1.33
CA VAL A 460 22.77 50.02 1.06
C VAL A 460 21.86 51.16 0.60
N GLY A 461 21.86 52.29 1.31
CA GLY A 461 21.10 53.48 0.93
C GLY A 461 19.58 53.36 1.08
N VAL A 462 19.10 52.33 1.78
CA VAL A 462 17.68 51.99 1.89
C VAL A 462 17.01 52.78 3.00
N SER A 463 15.79 53.28 2.77
CA SER A 463 14.96 53.82 3.85
C SER A 463 14.01 52.75 4.39
N LEU A 464 14.15 52.46 5.69
CA LEU A 464 13.23 51.67 6.49
C LEU A 464 12.49 52.57 7.50
N ALA A 465 12.29 53.84 7.17
CA ALA A 465 11.60 54.77 8.04
C ALA A 465 10.15 54.32 8.30
N GLY A 466 9.71 54.31 9.57
CA GLY A 466 8.37 53.90 9.99
C GLY A 466 8.07 52.39 9.90
N VAL A 467 9.03 51.56 9.47
CA VAL A 467 8.82 50.13 9.27
C VAL A 467 8.71 49.38 10.59
N ASN A 468 7.80 48.41 10.70
CA ASN A 468 7.69 47.58 11.88
C ASN A 468 8.47 46.27 11.72
N LEU A 469 9.61 46.17 12.38
CA LEU A 469 10.48 44.99 12.43
C LEU A 469 10.48 44.35 13.82
N SER A 470 9.45 44.57 14.64
CA SER A 470 9.39 44.00 15.99
C SER A 470 9.55 42.46 15.95
N ASN A 471 10.39 41.94 16.84
CA ASN A 471 10.77 40.53 16.94
C ASN A 471 11.45 39.93 15.69
N ALA A 472 11.88 40.76 14.73
CA ALA A 472 12.60 40.30 13.56
C ALA A 472 14.02 39.81 13.92
N THR A 473 14.53 38.87 13.13
CA THR A 473 15.92 38.42 13.24
C THR A 473 16.77 39.16 12.20
N LEU A 474 17.72 39.98 12.66
CA LEU A 474 18.65 40.80 11.85
C LEU A 474 20.09 40.36 12.11
N ARG A 475 20.31 39.07 12.35
CA ARG A 475 21.64 38.52 12.64
C ARG A 475 22.55 38.72 11.43
N ASP A 476 23.80 39.14 11.63
CA ASP A 476 24.81 39.31 10.58
C ASP A 476 24.38 40.27 9.45
N ILE A 477 23.40 41.17 9.71
CA ILE A 477 22.91 42.11 8.70
C ILE A 477 23.91 43.24 8.45
N ASN A 478 24.03 43.72 7.23
CA ASN A 478 24.86 44.88 6.89
C ASN A 478 23.98 46.05 6.46
N PHE A 479 23.86 47.06 7.32
CA PHE A 479 23.23 48.34 7.02
C PHE A 479 24.29 49.39 6.71
N LEU A 480 24.31 49.87 5.48
CA LEU A 480 25.17 50.96 5.02
C LEU A 480 24.31 52.10 4.50
N ASN A 481 24.42 53.30 5.08
CA ASN A 481 23.63 54.48 4.68
C ASN A 481 22.10 54.25 4.80
N VAL A 482 21.64 53.50 5.80
CA VAL A 482 20.23 53.12 5.97
C VAL A 482 19.49 54.11 6.87
N ASP A 483 18.27 54.49 6.52
CA ASP A 483 17.39 55.31 7.36
C ASP A 483 16.44 54.44 8.19
N LEU A 484 16.55 54.51 9.52
CA LEU A 484 15.75 53.77 10.50
C LEU A 484 14.88 54.72 11.37
N ARG A 485 14.66 55.96 10.96
CA ARG A 485 13.81 56.91 11.72
C ARG A 485 12.38 56.39 11.82
N GLY A 486 11.82 56.33 13.02
CA GLY A 486 10.46 55.80 13.24
C GLY A 486 10.29 54.28 13.10
N THR A 487 11.36 53.54 12.79
CA THR A 487 11.30 52.06 12.71
C THR A 487 11.03 51.45 14.08
N ASN A 488 10.22 50.41 14.15
CA ASN A 488 10.03 49.62 15.36
C ASN A 488 10.99 48.42 15.38
N LEU A 489 11.99 48.45 16.25
CA LEU A 489 13.01 47.41 16.46
C LEU A 489 12.87 46.74 17.84
N THR A 490 11.65 46.69 18.39
CA THR A 490 11.35 45.98 19.64
C THR A 490 11.77 44.51 19.56
N ASN A 491 12.58 44.03 20.51
CA ASN A 491 13.02 42.62 20.63
C ASN A 491 13.70 42.05 19.38
N VAL A 492 14.45 42.89 18.66
CA VAL A 492 15.19 42.47 17.47
C VAL A 492 16.53 41.85 17.86
N ASN A 493 16.91 40.79 17.15
CA ASN A 493 18.24 40.18 17.26
C ASN A 493 19.22 40.80 16.25
N LEU A 494 20.25 41.51 16.72
CA LEU A 494 21.27 42.20 15.92
C LEU A 494 22.68 41.58 16.07
N ILE A 495 22.79 40.35 16.57
CA ILE A 495 24.08 39.65 16.69
C ILE A 495 24.83 39.69 15.36
N GLY A 496 26.07 40.19 15.36
CA GLY A 496 26.93 40.24 14.16
C GLY A 496 26.57 41.33 13.14
N ALA A 497 25.59 42.19 13.42
CA ALA A 497 25.18 43.24 12.50
C ALA A 497 26.28 44.32 12.30
N THR A 498 26.46 44.77 11.05
CA THR A 498 27.29 45.92 10.68
C THR A 498 26.37 47.12 10.42
N LEU A 499 26.60 48.24 11.11
CA LEU A 499 25.76 49.44 11.03
C LEU A 499 26.62 50.68 10.71
N ILE A 500 26.68 51.09 9.44
CA ILE A 500 27.51 52.21 8.96
C ILE A 500 26.58 53.32 8.43
N ASN A 501 26.75 54.54 8.93
CA ASN A 501 25.97 55.72 8.53
C ASN A 501 24.44 55.51 8.60
N VAL A 502 23.96 54.96 9.71
CA VAL A 502 22.53 54.69 9.94
C VAL A 502 21.85 55.90 10.58
N LEU A 503 20.74 56.37 10.00
CA LEU A 503 19.94 57.47 10.54
C LEU A 503 18.87 56.94 11.49
N ILE A 504 18.76 57.54 12.67
CA ILE A 504 17.74 57.24 13.68
C ILE A 504 17.29 58.53 14.34
N ASP A 505 16.09 58.54 14.92
CA ASP A 505 15.56 59.66 15.69
C ASP A 505 14.81 59.19 16.95
N GLU A 506 14.14 60.11 17.62
CA GLU A 506 13.37 59.86 18.83
C GLU A 506 12.07 59.06 18.61
N THR A 507 11.65 58.92 17.36
CA THR A 507 10.45 58.15 16.98
C THR A 507 10.78 56.68 16.70
N THR A 508 12.05 56.32 16.51
CA THR A 508 12.49 54.93 16.39
C THR A 508 12.21 54.18 17.70
N VAL A 509 11.35 53.17 17.66
CA VAL A 509 10.90 52.40 18.84
C VAL A 509 11.85 51.25 19.10
N ILE A 510 12.49 51.25 20.27
CA ILE A 510 13.53 50.29 20.64
C ILE A 510 13.32 49.87 22.10
N THR A 511 13.21 48.56 22.34
CA THR A 511 13.07 48.00 23.70
C THR A 511 14.40 47.50 24.26
N ARG A 512 14.47 47.30 25.58
CA ARG A 512 15.70 47.01 26.35
C ARG A 512 16.41 45.71 25.98
N ASP A 513 15.77 44.80 25.24
CA ASP A 513 16.25 43.43 24.98
C ASP A 513 16.88 43.26 23.58
N ILE A 514 17.56 44.28 23.03
CA ILE A 514 18.39 44.06 21.84
C ILE A 514 19.57 43.17 22.22
N ILE A 515 19.62 41.98 21.63
CA ILE A 515 20.73 41.04 21.82
C ILE A 515 21.86 41.44 20.85
N LEU A 516 22.96 41.96 21.39
CA LEU A 516 24.21 42.23 20.67
C LEU A 516 25.28 41.25 21.14
N SER A 517 25.97 40.57 20.24
CA SER A 517 27.20 39.83 20.56
C SER A 517 28.33 40.32 19.64
N ASN A 518 29.43 40.75 20.26
CA ASN A 518 30.54 41.46 19.63
C ASN A 518 31.35 40.62 18.64
N SER A 519 31.69 41.23 17.50
CA SER A 519 32.93 41.00 16.75
C SER A 519 33.30 42.32 16.06
N TRP A 520 33.99 43.19 16.79
CA TRP A 520 34.39 44.52 16.30
C TRP A 520 35.71 44.39 15.55
N GLY A 521 35.65 44.54 14.23
CA GLY A 521 36.82 44.60 13.35
C GLY A 521 36.53 45.52 12.18
N GLY A 522 36.71 46.82 12.37
CA GLY A 522 36.56 47.82 11.30
C GLY A 522 35.94 49.13 11.80
N GLY A 523 36.72 50.21 11.75
CA GLY A 523 36.34 51.53 12.27
C GLY A 523 34.99 52.01 11.73
N THR A 524 34.02 52.17 12.63
CA THR A 524 32.70 52.72 12.30
C THR A 524 32.58 54.10 12.95
N ILE A 525 32.37 55.14 12.13
CA ILE A 525 32.15 56.52 12.58
C ILE A 525 30.73 56.63 13.13
N PHE A 526 30.60 56.79 14.45
CA PHE A 526 29.32 57.01 15.11
C PHE A 526 28.77 58.42 14.79
N SER A 527 27.58 58.50 14.19
CA SER A 527 26.83 59.75 14.17
C SER A 527 26.46 60.16 15.61
N LYS A 528 26.38 61.47 15.89
CA LYS A 528 26.02 62.03 17.21
C LYS A 528 24.71 61.45 17.79
N ASN A 529 23.83 60.92 16.94
CA ASN A 529 22.53 60.38 17.32
C ASN A 529 22.58 58.91 17.81
N ILE A 530 23.52 58.09 17.32
CA ILE A 530 23.72 56.71 17.82
C ILE A 530 24.28 56.71 19.26
N LYS A 531 25.08 57.71 19.65
CA LYS A 531 25.53 57.85 21.06
C LYS A 531 24.37 58.13 22.03
N LYS A 532 23.38 58.94 21.62
CA LYS A 532 22.14 59.15 22.41
C LYS A 532 21.30 57.87 22.50
N TRP A 533 21.29 57.08 21.43
CA TRP A 533 20.64 55.78 21.40
C TRP A 533 21.28 54.78 22.37
N PHE A 534 22.61 54.62 22.34
CA PHE A 534 23.34 53.83 23.35
C PHE A 534 23.16 54.37 24.77
N ALA A 535 23.14 55.69 24.97
CA ALA A 535 22.92 56.30 26.28
C ALA A 535 21.51 56.04 26.85
N LYS A 536 20.46 55.95 26.01
CA LYS A 536 19.10 55.57 26.42
C LYS A 536 19.01 54.08 26.78
N CYS A 537 19.69 53.21 26.03
CA CYS A 537 19.79 51.77 26.30
C CYS A 537 20.59 51.46 27.58
N ASN A 538 21.60 52.27 27.91
CA ASN A 538 22.45 52.10 29.10
C ASN A 538 21.78 52.42 30.45
N SER A 539 20.52 52.85 30.47
CA SER A 539 19.83 53.15 31.73
C SER A 539 19.51 51.89 32.56
N HIS A 540 19.63 50.69 31.98
CA HIS A 540 19.36 49.41 32.66
C HIS A 540 20.37 48.34 32.22
N ASN A 541 21.54 48.33 32.87
CA ASN A 541 22.59 47.29 32.92
C ASN A 541 22.35 46.05 32.04
N HIS A 542 22.86 45.99 30.81
CA HIS A 542 23.28 44.74 30.11
C HIS A 542 24.11 44.97 28.82
N VAL A 543 24.85 46.09 28.69
CA VAL A 543 25.85 46.26 27.60
C VAL A 543 27.21 46.52 28.22
N LYS A 544 28.10 45.51 28.21
CA LYS A 544 29.52 45.69 28.57
C LYS A 544 30.27 46.20 27.32
N TYR A 545 30.76 47.44 27.40
CA TYR A 545 31.76 47.95 26.48
C TYR A 545 33.08 47.17 26.67
N VAL A 546 33.63 46.62 25.58
CA VAL A 546 35.06 46.27 25.45
C VAL A 546 35.54 46.91 24.17
#